data_AF-A0A2C8Y9T3-F1
#
_entry.id   AF-A0A2C8Y9T3-F1
#
_cell.length_a   1.000
_cell.length_b   1.000
_cell.length_c   1.000
_cell.angle_alpha   90.00
_cell.angle_beta   90.00
_cell.angle_gamma   90.00
#
_symmetry.space_group_name_H-M   'P 1'
#
loop_
_entity.id
_entity.type
_entity.pdbx_description
1 polymer ?
#
loop_
_entity_poly.entity_id
_entity_poly.type
_entity_poly.pdbx_seq_one_letter_code
_entity_poly.pdbx_strand_id
1 'polypeptide(L)'
;MAKEKEFRELMALAKEVLENDTPYFRNRNVIDSLFKLKSDLSYREIVYIRLAVVDSFYSTNMKKHVGGMDELAQAIADRSKDDDELKEKISQYKESLKQSDIKDLFETSFGTPSAKAPSLISKYFYFLTEHNFPIEDSLLKENVNKILEFFGYEFPVHSKNEHKATLINDLLKFEPIRNNYSSFDNLVWLYGKLSKNSFSLIMDNIKEKDSKLAKQIASKGLKEFWAFVDRITEEYNNNHPNQKCK
;
A
#
# COMPACT_ATOMS: atom_id res chain seq x y z
N MET A 1 -18.01 -15.06 -10.09
CA MET A 1 -18.39 -14.02 -11.09
C MET A 1 -19.04 -12.79 -10.43
N ALA A 2 -20.14 -12.90 -9.67
CA ALA A 2 -20.76 -11.73 -9.01
C ALA A 2 -19.83 -11.05 -7.97
N LYS A 3 -19.28 -11.82 -7.02
CA LYS A 3 -18.37 -11.28 -5.98
C LYS A 3 -17.07 -10.69 -6.54
N GLU A 4 -16.51 -11.26 -7.61
CA GLU A 4 -15.33 -10.68 -8.26
C GLU A 4 -15.65 -9.33 -8.92
N LYS A 5 -16.80 -9.23 -9.57
CA LYS A 5 -17.27 -7.96 -10.14
C LYS A 5 -17.45 -6.91 -9.05
N GLU A 6 -18.11 -7.28 -7.94
CA GLU A 6 -18.27 -6.39 -6.78
C GLU A 6 -16.93 -5.95 -6.18
N PHE A 7 -15.94 -6.86 -6.10
CA PHE A 7 -14.59 -6.52 -5.62
C PHE A 7 -13.93 -5.46 -6.50
N ARG A 8 -14.02 -5.62 -7.83
CA ARG A 8 -13.47 -4.65 -8.80
C ARG A 8 -14.19 -3.31 -8.74
N GLU A 9 -15.52 -3.32 -8.63
CA GLU A 9 -16.33 -2.10 -8.47
C GLU A 9 -15.95 -1.34 -7.19
N LEU A 10 -15.71 -2.06 -6.10
CA LEU A 10 -15.29 -1.44 -4.85
C LEU A 10 -13.87 -0.85 -4.92
N MET A 11 -12.93 -1.56 -5.55
CA MET A 11 -11.59 -1.03 -5.79
C MET A 11 -11.66 0.26 -6.64
N ALA A 12 -12.53 0.30 -7.65
CA ALA A 12 -12.74 1.49 -8.47
C ALA A 12 -13.36 2.64 -7.67
N LEU A 13 -14.36 2.37 -6.83
CA LEU A 13 -14.98 3.36 -5.96
C LEU A 13 -13.97 3.93 -4.94
N ALA A 14 -13.19 3.08 -4.29
CA ALA A 14 -12.16 3.52 -3.36
C ALA A 14 -11.11 4.42 -4.05
N LYS A 15 -10.77 4.08 -5.30
CA LYS A 15 -9.91 4.91 -6.14
C LYS A 15 -10.54 6.28 -6.41
N GLU A 16 -11.78 6.31 -6.87
CA GLU A 16 -12.51 7.56 -7.13
C GLU A 16 -12.60 8.46 -5.89
N VAL A 17 -12.93 7.88 -4.73
CA VAL A 17 -13.03 8.62 -3.46
C VAL A 17 -11.69 9.24 -3.07
N LEU A 18 -10.60 8.46 -3.14
CA LEU A 18 -9.29 8.92 -2.69
C LEU A 18 -8.59 9.83 -3.70
N GLU A 19 -8.78 9.64 -5.00
CA GLU A 19 -8.12 10.44 -6.05
C GLU A 19 -8.83 11.78 -6.33
N ASN A 20 -9.93 12.06 -5.63
CA ASN A 20 -10.65 13.34 -5.71
C ASN A 20 -10.01 14.45 -4.83
N ASP A 21 -8.75 14.79 -5.11
CA ASP A 21 -7.98 15.85 -4.43
C ASP A 21 -7.91 15.73 -2.89
N THR A 22 -7.98 14.50 -2.37
CA THR A 22 -7.84 14.27 -0.93
C THR A 22 -6.41 14.58 -0.44
N PRO A 23 -6.19 14.81 0.86
CA PRO A 23 -4.83 14.81 1.44
C PRO A 23 -3.99 13.59 1.06
N TYR A 24 -4.61 12.40 0.97
CA TYR A 24 -3.93 11.18 0.50
C TYR A 24 -3.41 11.35 -0.94
N PHE A 25 -4.26 11.80 -1.86
CA PHE A 25 -3.89 12.00 -3.27
C PHE A 25 -2.82 13.08 -3.44
N ARG A 26 -2.95 14.22 -2.74
CA ARG A 26 -1.96 15.29 -2.79
C ARG A 26 -0.59 14.82 -2.30
N ASN A 27 -0.55 14.09 -1.18
CA ASN A 27 0.68 13.51 -0.67
C ASN A 27 1.31 12.51 -1.65
N ARG A 28 0.49 11.64 -2.26
CA ARG A 28 0.93 10.69 -3.28
C ARG A 28 1.53 11.39 -4.49
N ASN A 29 0.89 12.45 -5.00
CA ASN A 29 1.38 13.23 -6.14
C ASN A 29 2.72 13.93 -5.86
N VAL A 30 2.95 14.40 -4.63
CA VAL A 30 4.24 14.97 -4.24
C VAL A 30 5.35 13.92 -4.36
N ILE A 31 5.08 12.69 -3.90
CA ILE A 31 6.05 11.59 -4.01
C ILE A 31 6.22 11.18 -5.47
N ASP A 32 5.14 11.03 -6.25
CA ASP A 32 5.24 10.73 -7.69
C ASP A 32 6.10 11.74 -8.45
N SER A 33 5.95 13.02 -8.10
CA SER A 33 6.74 14.09 -8.72
C SER A 33 8.23 13.92 -8.41
N LEU A 34 8.58 13.51 -7.19
CA LEU A 34 9.96 13.24 -6.77
C LEU A 34 10.62 12.11 -7.58
N PHE A 35 9.88 11.06 -7.93
CA PHE A 35 10.39 9.95 -8.74
C PHE A 35 10.60 10.33 -10.21
N LYS A 36 10.04 11.45 -10.67
CA LYS A 36 10.18 11.97 -12.04
C LYS A 36 11.27 13.04 -12.19
N LEU A 37 11.82 13.52 -11.08
CA LEU A 37 12.87 14.54 -11.12
C LEU A 37 14.16 13.96 -11.68
N LYS A 38 14.76 14.70 -12.61
CA LYS A 38 16.15 14.48 -13.02
C LYS A 38 17.07 15.16 -12.00
N SER A 39 18.18 14.51 -11.69
CA SER A 39 19.15 14.97 -10.71
C SER A 39 20.55 14.59 -11.16
N ASP A 40 21.53 15.44 -10.86
CA ASP A 40 22.95 15.19 -11.09
C ASP A 40 23.62 14.46 -9.90
N LEU A 41 22.84 14.15 -8.85
CA LEU A 41 23.31 13.38 -7.70
C LEU A 41 23.63 11.93 -8.08
N SER A 42 24.45 11.27 -7.27
CA SER A 42 24.67 9.83 -7.41
C SER A 42 23.37 9.06 -7.22
N TYR A 43 23.25 7.88 -7.85
CA TYR A 43 22.04 7.07 -7.75
C TYR A 43 21.67 6.71 -6.30
N ARG A 44 22.67 6.41 -5.46
CA ARG A 44 22.47 6.19 -4.02
C ARG A 44 21.86 7.40 -3.31
N GLU A 45 22.35 8.61 -3.59
CA GLU A 45 21.80 9.83 -2.97
C GLU A 45 20.35 10.08 -3.42
N ILE A 46 20.05 9.81 -4.70
CA ILE A 46 18.69 9.86 -5.23
C ILE A 46 17.77 8.89 -4.47
N VAL A 47 18.20 7.63 -4.33
CA VAL A 47 17.48 6.59 -3.57
C VAL A 47 17.27 7.05 -2.11
N TYR A 48 18.32 7.54 -1.45
CA TYR A 48 18.24 8.00 -0.06
C TYR A 48 17.20 9.11 0.13
N ILE A 49 17.22 10.14 -0.72
CA ILE A 49 16.27 11.26 -0.64
C ILE A 49 14.84 10.76 -0.82
N ARG A 50 14.62 9.90 -1.82
CA ARG A 50 13.30 9.28 -2.07
C ARG A 50 12.81 8.47 -0.88
N LEU A 51 13.65 7.62 -0.31
CA LEU A 51 13.32 6.84 0.90
C LEU A 51 12.97 7.76 2.09
N ALA A 52 13.74 8.83 2.30
CA ALA A 52 13.52 9.78 3.39
C ALA A 52 12.18 10.53 3.25
N VAL A 53 11.79 10.87 2.02
CA VAL A 53 10.49 11.49 1.72
C VAL A 53 9.36 10.49 1.91
N VAL A 54 9.46 9.28 1.33
CA VAL A 54 8.46 8.23 1.49
C VAL A 54 8.24 7.89 2.97
N ASP A 55 9.31 7.72 3.75
CA ASP A 55 9.22 7.47 5.19
C ASP A 55 8.52 8.60 5.95
N SER A 56 8.72 9.85 5.53
CA SER A 56 8.08 11.02 6.12
C SER A 56 6.56 11.04 5.86
N PHE A 57 6.14 10.78 4.62
CA PHE A 57 4.73 10.81 4.24
C PHE A 57 3.94 9.59 4.73
N TYR A 58 4.59 8.42 4.79
CA TYR A 58 3.96 7.16 5.22
C TYR A 58 4.27 6.77 6.67
N SER A 59 5.01 7.59 7.42
CA SER A 59 5.33 7.38 8.84
C SER A 59 5.91 5.98 9.13
N THR A 60 6.83 5.50 8.31
CA THR A 60 7.41 4.14 8.48
C THR A 60 8.41 4.05 9.64
N ASN A 61 8.76 5.17 10.29
CA ASN A 61 9.61 5.28 11.47
C ASN A 61 11.04 4.72 11.30
N MET A 62 11.52 4.52 10.06
CA MET A 62 12.85 3.97 9.81
C MET A 62 13.98 4.91 10.26
N LYS A 63 13.72 6.23 10.29
CA LYS A 63 14.67 7.25 10.79
C LYS A 63 15.06 7.09 12.27
N LYS A 64 14.35 6.25 13.04
CA LYS A 64 14.67 5.95 14.45
C LYS A 64 15.82 4.96 14.62
N HIS A 65 16.21 4.27 13.54
CA HIS A 65 17.33 3.33 13.54
C HIS A 65 18.57 4.02 12.98
N VAL A 66 19.59 4.22 13.83
CA VAL A 66 20.88 4.82 13.43
C VAL A 66 21.45 4.03 12.26
N GLY A 67 21.79 4.70 11.15
CA GLY A 67 22.38 4.08 9.96
C GLY A 67 21.40 3.31 9.03
N GLY A 68 20.22 2.91 9.52
CA GLY A 68 19.34 2.01 8.76
C GLY A 68 18.84 2.56 7.42
N MET A 69 18.60 3.88 7.32
CA MET A 69 18.21 4.51 6.05
C MET A 69 19.36 4.51 5.03
N ASP A 70 20.58 4.73 5.50
CA ASP A 70 21.77 4.81 4.66
C ASP A 70 22.15 3.42 4.12
N GLU A 71 22.12 2.41 4.99
CA GLU A 71 22.32 1.01 4.62
C GLU A 71 21.26 0.52 3.64
N LEU A 72 19.99 0.91 3.82
CA LEU A 72 18.93 0.56 2.89
C LEU A 72 19.13 1.23 1.52
N ALA A 73 19.49 2.51 1.51
CA ALA A 73 19.78 3.23 0.27
C ALA A 73 20.95 2.61 -0.49
N GLN A 74 22.03 2.26 0.24
CA GLN A 74 23.17 1.55 -0.33
C GLN A 74 22.75 0.18 -0.89
N ALA A 75 21.99 -0.61 -0.14
CA ALA A 75 21.56 -1.93 -0.58
C ALA A 75 20.71 -1.89 -1.85
N ILE A 76 19.84 -0.88 -2.01
CA ILE A 76 19.09 -0.68 -3.26
C ILE A 76 20.03 -0.25 -4.39
N ALA A 77 20.94 0.69 -4.14
CA ALA A 77 21.89 1.19 -5.13
C ALA A 77 22.89 0.12 -5.61
N ASP A 78 23.27 -0.83 -4.75
CA ASP A 78 24.16 -1.95 -5.11
C ASP A 78 23.50 -2.92 -6.11
N ARG A 79 22.17 -2.87 -6.25
CA ARG A 79 21.41 -3.78 -7.10
C ARG A 79 21.08 -3.20 -8.46
N SER A 80 21.38 -1.94 -8.74
CA SER A 80 21.09 -1.32 -10.03
C SER A 80 21.87 -0.03 -10.19
N LYS A 81 22.32 0.29 -11.40
CA LYS A 81 22.99 1.57 -11.67
C LYS A 81 22.03 2.76 -11.77
N ASP A 82 20.76 2.50 -12.09
CA ASP A 82 19.73 3.49 -12.34
C ASP A 82 18.31 2.94 -12.10
N ASP A 83 17.31 3.81 -12.26
CA ASP A 83 15.90 3.48 -12.07
C ASP A 83 15.40 2.42 -13.06
N ASP A 84 15.87 2.45 -14.31
CA ASP A 84 15.36 1.57 -15.37
C ASP A 84 15.83 0.13 -15.15
N GLU A 85 17.11 -0.06 -14.80
CA GLU A 85 17.63 -1.37 -14.40
C GLU A 85 16.91 -1.90 -13.17
N LEU A 86 16.63 -1.06 -12.17
CA LEU A 86 15.90 -1.49 -10.98
C LEU A 86 14.47 -1.92 -11.31
N LYS A 87 13.76 -1.17 -12.17
CA LYS A 87 12.41 -1.53 -12.65
C LYS A 87 12.41 -2.87 -13.39
N GLU A 88 13.43 -3.14 -14.19
CA GLU A 88 13.58 -4.42 -14.87
C GLU A 88 13.71 -5.57 -13.87
N LYS A 89 14.61 -5.44 -12.88
CA LYS A 89 14.79 -6.45 -11.82
C LYS A 89 13.50 -6.67 -11.01
N ILE A 90 12.77 -5.61 -10.68
CA ILE A 90 11.47 -5.72 -10.00
C ILE A 90 10.48 -6.49 -10.88
N SER A 91 10.43 -6.21 -12.18
CA SER A 91 9.53 -6.90 -13.12
C SER A 91 9.86 -8.38 -13.24
N GLN A 92 11.15 -8.74 -13.32
CA GLN A 92 11.61 -10.13 -13.31
C GLN A 92 11.25 -10.86 -12.00
N TYR A 93 11.35 -10.16 -10.86
CA TYR A 93 10.93 -10.70 -9.57
C TYR A 93 9.42 -10.98 -9.54
N LYS A 94 8.59 -10.04 -10.03
CA LYS A 94 7.12 -10.22 -10.10
C LYS A 94 6.71 -11.47 -10.88
N GLU A 95 7.39 -11.76 -11.99
CA GLU A 95 7.04 -12.89 -12.85
C GLU A 95 7.57 -14.24 -12.34
N SER A 96 8.78 -14.26 -11.77
CA SER A 96 9.43 -15.52 -11.40
C SER A 96 9.30 -15.88 -9.92
N LEU A 97 9.22 -14.88 -9.03
CA LEU A 97 9.23 -15.00 -7.57
C LEU A 97 10.39 -15.86 -7.01
N LYS A 98 11.40 -16.11 -7.83
CA LYS A 98 12.60 -16.88 -7.46
C LYS A 98 13.51 -16.00 -6.59
N GLN A 99 14.45 -16.66 -5.89
CA GLN A 99 15.56 -15.96 -5.22
C GLN A 99 16.22 -15.03 -6.23
N SER A 100 16.05 -13.73 -5.98
CA SER A 100 16.50 -12.63 -6.81
C SER A 100 16.98 -11.54 -5.86
N ASP A 101 17.87 -10.68 -6.35
CA ASP A 101 18.39 -9.53 -5.60
C ASP A 101 17.27 -8.74 -4.91
N ILE A 102 16.09 -8.66 -5.53
CA ILE A 102 14.90 -7.97 -5.02
C ILE A 102 14.31 -8.68 -3.80
N LYS A 103 14.18 -10.01 -3.83
CA LYS A 103 13.69 -10.78 -2.68
C LYS A 103 14.59 -10.56 -1.46
N ASP A 104 15.91 -10.55 -1.67
CA ASP A 104 16.89 -10.41 -0.60
C ASP A 104 16.78 -9.05 0.11
N LEU A 105 16.34 -7.99 -0.58
CA LEU A 105 16.09 -6.69 0.05
C LEU A 105 15.03 -6.79 1.15
N PHE A 106 13.95 -7.53 0.92
CA PHE A 106 12.87 -7.70 1.90
C PHE A 106 13.28 -8.57 3.10
N GLU A 107 14.30 -9.41 2.93
CA GLU A 107 14.77 -10.33 3.96
C GLU A 107 15.97 -9.78 4.76
N THR A 108 16.69 -8.80 4.21
CA THR A 108 17.84 -8.12 4.84
C THR A 108 17.40 -7.20 5.98
N SER A 109 18.22 -7.16 7.04
CA SER A 109 18.06 -6.24 8.17
C SER A 109 18.96 -5.02 8.01
N PHE A 110 18.49 -3.85 8.42
CA PHE A 110 19.17 -2.56 8.25
C PHE A 110 19.27 -1.80 9.58
N GLY A 111 20.47 -1.33 9.94
CA GLY A 111 20.81 -0.61 11.16
C GLY A 111 20.90 -1.48 12.41
N THR A 112 19.96 -2.42 12.60
CA THR A 112 20.05 -3.45 13.65
C THR A 112 19.71 -4.84 13.10
N PRO A 113 20.22 -5.94 13.70
CA PRO A 113 20.03 -7.30 13.18
C PRO A 113 18.56 -7.75 13.00
N SER A 114 17.60 -7.07 13.65
CA SER A 114 16.17 -7.38 13.58
C SER A 114 15.33 -6.35 12.80
N ALA A 115 15.91 -5.21 12.41
CA ALA A 115 15.17 -4.13 11.76
C ALA A 115 15.07 -4.33 10.24
N LYS A 116 14.09 -5.12 9.81
CA LYS A 116 13.73 -5.21 8.38
C LYS A 116 12.83 -4.05 7.98
N ALA A 117 12.90 -3.64 6.72
CA ALA A 117 12.15 -2.49 6.19
C ALA A 117 11.16 -2.84 5.06
N PRO A 118 10.41 -3.96 5.09
CA PRO A 118 9.58 -4.40 3.96
C PRO A 118 8.53 -3.34 3.57
N SER A 119 8.04 -2.56 4.53
CA SER A 119 7.09 -1.49 4.26
C SER A 119 7.69 -0.31 3.50
N LEU A 120 8.91 0.10 3.83
CA LEU A 120 9.55 1.19 3.13
C LEU A 120 10.03 0.75 1.74
N ILE A 121 10.54 -0.47 1.62
CA ILE A 121 10.96 -1.07 0.34
C ILE A 121 9.77 -1.21 -0.62
N SER A 122 8.66 -1.80 -0.17
CA SER A 122 7.47 -1.97 -1.01
C SER A 122 6.87 -0.64 -1.46
N LYS A 123 6.88 0.40 -0.61
CA LYS A 123 6.47 1.76 -1.00
C LYS A 123 7.42 2.38 -2.00
N TYR A 124 8.73 2.23 -1.80
CA TYR A 124 9.72 2.71 -2.77
C TYR A 124 9.48 2.07 -4.14
N PHE A 125 9.27 0.74 -4.20
CA PHE A 125 8.95 0.03 -5.44
C PHE A 125 7.60 0.42 -6.03
N TYR A 126 6.59 0.66 -5.19
CA TYR A 126 5.29 1.17 -5.62
C TYR A 126 5.46 2.48 -6.41
N PHE A 127 6.15 3.47 -5.87
CA PHE A 127 6.35 4.75 -6.58
C PHE A 127 7.30 4.62 -7.78
N LEU A 128 8.39 3.86 -7.65
CA LEU A 128 9.34 3.64 -8.75
C LEU A 128 8.67 2.99 -9.96
N THR A 129 7.76 2.04 -9.74
CA THR A 129 7.09 1.29 -10.82
C THR A 129 5.75 1.90 -11.23
N GLU A 130 5.53 3.19 -10.97
CA GLU A 130 4.29 3.89 -11.32
C GLU A 130 3.04 3.17 -10.77
N HIS A 131 3.15 2.73 -9.52
CA HIS A 131 2.11 2.06 -8.76
C HIS A 131 1.84 0.60 -9.17
N ASN A 132 2.77 -0.02 -9.90
CA ASN A 132 2.68 -1.40 -10.37
C ASN A 132 3.39 -2.42 -9.45
N PHE A 133 3.36 -2.18 -8.14
CA PHE A 133 3.91 -3.09 -7.11
C PHE A 133 3.07 -3.00 -5.83
N PRO A 134 2.80 -4.09 -5.08
CA PRO A 134 1.99 -3.99 -3.86
C PRO A 134 2.73 -3.28 -2.72
N ILE A 135 1.99 -2.50 -1.90
CA ILE A 135 2.49 -1.93 -0.64
C ILE A 135 2.28 -2.92 0.50
N GLU A 136 3.35 -3.26 1.24
CA GLU A 136 3.27 -4.07 2.46
C GLU A 136 3.37 -3.19 3.70
N ASP A 137 2.26 -2.69 4.22
CA ASP A 137 2.25 -1.89 5.45
C ASP A 137 1.29 -2.44 6.53
N SER A 138 1.20 -1.72 7.65
CA SER A 138 0.31 -2.12 8.74
C SER A 138 -1.15 -2.10 8.35
N LEU A 139 -1.59 -1.18 7.47
CA LEU A 139 -2.97 -1.15 7.00
C LEU A 139 -3.26 -2.39 6.15
N LEU A 140 -2.35 -2.78 5.27
CA LEU A 140 -2.50 -4.03 4.54
C LEU A 140 -2.58 -5.23 5.49
N LYS A 141 -1.59 -5.40 6.36
CA LYS A 141 -1.51 -6.56 7.29
C LYS A 141 -2.73 -6.70 8.17
N GLU A 142 -3.32 -5.58 8.60
CA GLU A 142 -4.47 -5.58 9.50
C GLU A 142 -5.81 -5.84 8.80
N ASN A 143 -5.89 -5.60 7.49
CA ASN A 143 -7.17 -5.55 6.78
C ASN A 143 -7.28 -6.50 5.58
N VAL A 144 -6.17 -6.99 5.01
CA VAL A 144 -6.17 -7.81 3.78
C VAL A 144 -7.07 -9.03 3.87
N ASN A 145 -6.94 -9.83 4.94
CA ASN A 145 -7.77 -11.04 5.11
C ASN A 145 -9.26 -10.69 5.21
N LYS A 146 -9.61 -9.66 6.00
CA LYS A 146 -11.01 -9.23 6.17
C LYS A 146 -11.65 -8.81 4.84
N ILE A 147 -10.91 -8.05 4.04
CA ILE A 147 -11.37 -7.59 2.73
C ILE A 147 -11.56 -8.80 1.80
N LEU A 148 -10.55 -9.67 1.69
CA LEU A 148 -10.57 -10.79 0.75
C LEU A 148 -11.60 -11.87 1.13
N GLU A 149 -11.71 -12.21 2.41
CA GLU A 149 -12.69 -13.19 2.93
C GLU A 149 -14.13 -12.76 2.65
N PHE A 150 -14.46 -11.47 2.73
CA PHE A 150 -15.79 -10.98 2.39
C PHE A 150 -16.20 -11.33 0.96
N PHE A 151 -15.26 -11.15 0.02
CA PHE A 151 -15.47 -11.51 -1.38
C PHE A 151 -15.35 -13.01 -1.65
N GLY A 152 -15.16 -13.83 -0.60
CA GLY A 152 -15.06 -15.28 -0.67
C GLY A 152 -13.73 -15.77 -1.23
N TYR A 153 -12.68 -14.94 -1.15
CA TYR A 153 -11.33 -15.35 -1.52
C TYR A 153 -10.63 -16.02 -0.34
N GLU A 154 -9.99 -17.14 -0.62
CA GLU A 154 -9.01 -17.75 0.28
C GLU A 154 -7.66 -17.04 0.09
N PHE A 155 -7.17 -16.40 1.15
CA PHE A 155 -5.85 -15.77 1.15
C PHE A 155 -5.06 -16.25 2.37
N PRO A 156 -3.73 -16.49 2.24
CA PRO A 156 -2.93 -16.96 3.36
C PRO A 156 -3.01 -16.02 4.56
N VAL A 157 -3.20 -16.59 5.76
CA VAL A 157 -3.23 -15.83 7.00
C VAL A 157 -1.81 -15.44 7.39
N HIS A 158 -1.48 -14.17 7.23
CA HIS A 158 -0.19 -13.63 7.67
C HIS A 158 -0.27 -13.14 9.12
N SER A 159 0.62 -13.65 9.97
CA SER A 159 0.76 -13.12 11.34
C SER A 159 1.49 -11.78 11.33
N LYS A 160 1.22 -10.91 12.31
CA LYS A 160 1.95 -9.63 12.48
C LYS A 160 3.48 -9.79 12.60
N ASN A 161 3.95 -10.98 12.96
CA ASN A 161 5.37 -11.30 13.20
C ASN A 161 6.02 -12.09 12.06
N GLU A 162 5.35 -12.27 10.91
CA GLU A 162 5.94 -12.97 9.78
C GLU A 162 6.96 -12.05 9.07
N HIS A 163 8.25 -12.33 9.27
CA HIS A 163 9.38 -11.51 8.79
C HIS A 163 9.94 -11.94 7.41
N LYS A 164 9.13 -12.66 6.62
CA LYS A 164 9.53 -13.17 5.29
C LYS A 164 8.83 -12.34 4.22
N ALA A 165 9.37 -12.34 3.00
CA ALA A 165 8.71 -11.79 1.81
C ALA A 165 7.42 -12.56 1.40
N THR A 166 6.81 -13.31 2.32
CA THR A 166 5.65 -14.17 2.09
C THR A 166 4.45 -13.35 1.65
N LEU A 167 4.10 -12.29 2.39
CA LEU A 167 2.95 -11.45 2.04
C LEU A 167 3.11 -10.78 0.67
N ILE A 168 4.26 -10.18 0.35
CA ILE A 168 4.50 -9.62 -0.99
C ILE A 168 4.38 -10.71 -2.07
N ASN A 169 4.98 -11.88 -1.88
CA ASN A 169 4.88 -12.97 -2.85
C ASN A 169 3.43 -13.41 -3.06
N ASP A 170 2.63 -13.49 -2.01
CA ASP A 170 1.24 -13.92 -2.08
C ASP A 170 0.38 -12.87 -2.78
N LEU A 171 0.62 -11.57 -2.52
CA LEU A 171 -0.03 -10.47 -3.26
C LEU A 171 0.35 -10.47 -4.76
N LEU A 172 1.61 -10.77 -5.08
CA LEU A 172 2.08 -10.82 -6.47
C LEU A 172 1.44 -11.96 -7.27
N LYS A 173 1.11 -13.08 -6.61
CA LYS A 173 0.42 -14.23 -7.21
C LYS A 173 -1.10 -14.09 -7.24
N PHE A 174 -1.67 -13.18 -6.46
CA PHE A 174 -3.11 -13.09 -6.28
C PHE A 174 -3.76 -12.41 -7.49
N GLU A 175 -4.24 -13.22 -8.43
CA GLU A 175 -4.84 -12.78 -9.70
C GLU A 175 -5.91 -11.68 -9.56
N PRO A 176 -6.80 -11.68 -8.54
CA PRO A 176 -7.79 -10.60 -8.40
C PRO A 176 -7.20 -9.20 -8.23
N ILE A 177 -5.98 -9.07 -7.69
CA ILE A 177 -5.30 -7.78 -7.50
C ILE A 177 -4.08 -7.59 -8.40
N ARG A 178 -3.63 -8.65 -9.10
CA ARG A 178 -2.48 -8.58 -10.00
C ARG A 178 -2.70 -7.47 -11.02
N ASN A 179 -1.68 -6.64 -11.21
CA ASN A 179 -1.70 -5.43 -12.06
C ASN A 179 -2.73 -4.35 -11.66
N ASN A 180 -3.38 -4.48 -10.50
CA ASN A 180 -4.34 -3.51 -9.96
C ASN A 180 -3.92 -3.01 -8.55
N TYR A 181 -2.62 -3.04 -8.26
CA TYR A 181 -2.08 -2.75 -6.93
C TYR A 181 -2.46 -1.35 -6.43
N SER A 182 -2.51 -0.34 -7.29
CA SER A 182 -2.98 0.99 -6.90
C SER A 182 -4.42 0.99 -6.41
N SER A 183 -5.35 0.42 -7.17
CA SER A 183 -6.77 0.40 -6.77
C SER A 183 -6.98 -0.43 -5.52
N PHE A 184 -6.19 -1.50 -5.35
CA PHE A 184 -6.20 -2.31 -4.15
C PHE A 184 -5.62 -1.58 -2.93
N ASP A 185 -4.51 -0.85 -3.07
CA ASP A 185 -3.96 0.02 -2.00
C ASP A 185 -4.98 1.07 -1.57
N ASN A 186 -5.63 1.73 -2.54
CA ASN A 186 -6.69 2.70 -2.26
C ASN A 186 -7.83 2.06 -1.44
N LEU A 187 -8.26 0.84 -1.78
CA LEU A 187 -9.27 0.11 -1.01
C LEU A 187 -8.80 -0.23 0.41
N VAL A 188 -7.61 -0.82 0.55
CA VAL A 188 -7.03 -1.18 1.83
C VAL A 188 -6.86 0.05 2.74
N TRP A 189 -6.38 1.14 2.18
CA TRP A 189 -6.18 2.39 2.90
C TRP A 189 -7.51 2.98 3.35
N LEU A 190 -8.49 3.08 2.44
CA LEU A 190 -9.81 3.64 2.74
C LEU A 190 -10.53 2.82 3.83
N TYR A 191 -10.57 1.50 3.65
CA TYR A 191 -11.13 0.58 4.65
C TYR A 191 -10.42 0.71 6.01
N GLY A 192 -9.08 0.70 6.00
CA GLY A 192 -8.28 0.76 7.22
C GLY A 192 -8.37 2.08 7.98
N LYS A 193 -8.66 3.20 7.30
CA LYS A 193 -8.93 4.50 7.95
C LYS A 193 -10.34 4.59 8.50
N LEU A 194 -11.33 4.12 7.75
CA LEU A 194 -12.73 4.13 8.17
C LEU A 194 -12.98 3.19 9.35
N SER A 195 -12.38 1.99 9.35
CA SER A 195 -12.47 1.05 10.48
C SER A 195 -11.84 1.59 11.77
N LYS A 196 -10.98 2.61 11.67
CA LYS A 196 -10.35 3.33 12.80
C LYS A 196 -10.98 4.70 13.06
N ASN A 197 -12.15 4.99 12.49
CA ASN A 197 -12.86 6.28 12.62
C ASN A 197 -11.98 7.51 12.29
N SER A 198 -11.00 7.36 11.39
CA SER A 198 -10.02 8.39 11.04
C SER A 198 -10.46 9.18 9.80
N PHE A 199 -11.43 10.07 9.97
CA PHE A 199 -12.13 10.75 8.86
C PHE A 199 -11.43 11.99 8.30
N SER A 200 -10.53 12.63 9.06
CA SER A 200 -9.90 13.89 8.66
C SER A 200 -9.20 13.80 7.30
N LEU A 201 -8.55 12.68 7.02
CA LEU A 201 -7.79 12.47 5.78
C LEU A 201 -8.64 12.23 4.53
N ILE A 202 -9.96 12.05 4.69
CA ILE A 202 -10.93 11.87 3.60
C ILE A 202 -11.79 13.13 3.44
N MET A 203 -12.00 13.89 4.53
CA MET A 203 -13.09 14.85 4.66
C MET A 203 -12.70 16.32 4.53
N ASP A 204 -11.41 16.65 4.39
CA ASP A 204 -10.95 18.05 4.40
C ASP A 204 -11.52 18.93 3.25
N ASN A 205 -12.14 18.34 2.21
CA ASN A 205 -12.71 19.06 1.07
C ASN A 205 -14.26 19.01 0.94
N ILE A 206 -15.02 18.49 1.92
CA ILE A 206 -16.51 18.61 1.89
C ILE A 206 -16.98 19.97 2.46
N LYS A 207 -16.07 20.71 3.10
CA LYS A 207 -16.29 22.11 3.45
C LYS A 207 -15.70 22.96 2.33
N GLU A 208 -16.58 23.64 1.58
CA GLU A 208 -16.26 24.67 0.57
C GLU A 208 -15.71 24.20 -0.79
N LYS A 209 -16.59 23.60 -1.61
CA LYS A 209 -16.92 24.09 -2.96
C LYS A 209 -18.04 23.25 -3.57
N ASP A 210 -18.98 23.90 -4.23
CA ASP A 210 -20.14 23.29 -4.87
C ASP A 210 -19.77 22.10 -5.77
N SER A 211 -20.25 20.91 -5.42
CA SER A 211 -21.15 20.22 -6.34
C SER A 211 -22.08 19.29 -5.56
N LYS A 212 -23.36 19.35 -5.91
CA LYS A 212 -24.40 18.40 -5.48
C LYS A 212 -23.95 16.94 -5.73
N LEU A 213 -23.09 16.74 -6.73
CA LEU A 213 -22.43 15.50 -7.09
C LEU A 213 -21.35 15.08 -6.09
N ALA A 214 -20.50 15.98 -5.57
CA ALA A 214 -19.52 15.66 -4.51
C ALA A 214 -20.20 15.30 -3.19
N LYS A 215 -21.29 15.98 -2.83
CA LYS A 215 -22.13 15.58 -1.69
C LYS A 215 -22.86 14.26 -1.96
N GLN A 216 -23.27 13.97 -3.19
CA GLN A 216 -23.89 12.69 -3.55
C GLN A 216 -22.89 11.54 -3.63
N ILE A 217 -21.69 11.71 -4.17
CA ILE A 217 -20.63 10.69 -4.21
C ILE A 217 -20.08 10.47 -2.80
N ALA A 218 -19.90 11.53 -2.01
CA ALA A 218 -19.59 11.38 -0.60
C ALA A 218 -20.75 10.72 0.16
N SER A 219 -21.99 11.19 0.05
CA SER A 219 -23.11 10.62 0.81
C SER A 219 -23.59 9.26 0.32
N LYS A 220 -23.41 8.92 -0.95
CA LYS A 220 -23.86 7.66 -1.56
C LYS A 220 -22.70 6.68 -1.63
N GLY A 221 -21.51 7.11 -2.07
CA GLY A 221 -20.29 6.30 -2.02
C GLY A 221 -19.84 6.00 -0.59
N LEU A 222 -19.83 6.97 0.35
CA LEU A 222 -19.61 6.62 1.76
C LEU A 222 -20.78 5.84 2.34
N LYS A 223 -22.04 6.07 1.97
CA LYS A 223 -23.17 5.28 2.51
C LYS A 223 -23.19 3.86 1.97
N GLU A 224 -22.84 3.64 0.71
CA GLU A 224 -22.70 2.31 0.09
C GLU A 224 -21.45 1.62 0.61
N PHE A 225 -20.34 2.35 0.80
CA PHE A 225 -19.14 1.85 1.45
C PHE A 225 -19.36 1.58 2.94
N TRP A 226 -20.13 2.41 3.65
CA TRP A 226 -20.52 2.17 5.05
C TRP A 226 -21.50 1.02 5.14
N ALA A 227 -22.54 0.96 4.30
CA ALA A 227 -23.41 -0.21 4.24
C ALA A 227 -22.62 -1.48 3.90
N PHE A 228 -21.56 -1.36 3.11
CA PHE A 228 -20.61 -2.43 2.86
C PHE A 228 -19.72 -2.75 4.07
N VAL A 229 -19.13 -1.76 4.73
CA VAL A 229 -18.29 -1.93 5.94
C VAL A 229 -19.12 -2.49 7.08
N ASP A 230 -20.33 -1.98 7.30
CA ASP A 230 -21.30 -2.43 8.29
C ASP A 230 -21.72 -3.86 7.98
N ARG A 231 -22.07 -4.18 6.73
CA ARG A 231 -22.39 -5.55 6.29
C ARG A 231 -21.21 -6.51 6.46
N ILE A 232 -19.99 -6.11 6.09
CA ILE A 232 -18.77 -6.88 6.35
C ILE A 232 -18.60 -7.12 7.83
N THR A 233 -18.72 -6.06 8.63
CA THR A 233 -18.46 -6.10 10.06
C THR A 233 -19.50 -6.97 10.76
N GLU A 234 -20.76 -6.88 10.35
CA GLU A 234 -21.86 -7.69 10.85
C GLU A 234 -21.73 -9.16 10.44
N GLU A 235 -21.47 -9.46 9.16
CA GLU A 235 -21.23 -10.83 8.68
C GLU A 235 -20.00 -11.47 9.34
N TYR A 236 -18.91 -10.71 9.48
CA TYR A 236 -17.69 -11.18 10.14
C TYR A 236 -17.95 -11.48 11.62
N ASN A 237 -18.57 -10.56 12.37
CA ASN A 237 -18.89 -10.74 13.78
C ASN A 237 -19.88 -11.89 14.02
N ASN A 238 -20.81 -12.13 13.10
CA ASN A 238 -21.75 -13.25 13.18
C ASN A 238 -21.07 -14.60 12.96
N ASN A 239 -20.09 -14.66 12.06
CA ASN A 239 -19.30 -15.87 11.80
C ASN A 239 -18.16 -16.08 12.81
N HIS A 240 -17.76 -15.05 13.55
CA HIS A 240 -16.66 -15.06 14.52
C HIS A 240 -17.05 -14.38 15.86
N PRO A 241 -18.06 -14.89 16.58
CA PRO A 241 -18.70 -14.19 17.71
C PRO A 241 -17.76 -13.92 18.90
N ASN A 242 -16.64 -14.63 19.00
CA ASN A 242 -15.64 -14.47 20.06
C ASN A 242 -14.54 -13.45 19.74
N GLN A 243 -14.57 -12.81 18.55
CA GLN A 243 -13.57 -11.83 18.11
C GLN A 243 -14.20 -10.46 17.82
N LYS A 244 -15.19 -10.04 18.62
CA LYS A 244 -15.79 -8.71 18.48
C LYS A 244 -14.70 -7.63 18.54
N CYS A 245 -14.59 -6.85 17.47
CA CYS A 245 -13.78 -5.64 17.45
C CYS A 245 -14.32 -4.67 18.53
N LYS A 246 -13.46 -4.31 19.48
CA LYS A 246 -13.71 -3.20 20.42
C LYS A 246 -13.46 -1.87 19.73
#